data_AF-A0A086XYC5-F1
#
_entry.id   AF-A0A086XYC5-F1
#
_cell.length_a   1.000
_cell.length_b   1.000
_cell.length_c   1.000
_cell.angle_alpha   90.00
_cell.angle_beta   90.00
_cell.angle_gamma   90.00
#
_symmetry.space_group_name_H-M   'P 1'
#
loop_
_entity.id
_entity.type
_entity.pdbx_description
1 polymer ?
#
loop_
_entity_poly.entity_id
_entity_poly.type
_entity_poly.pdbx_seq_one_letter_code
_entity_poly.pdbx_strand_id
1 'polypeptide(L)'
;MTSRAIDASPVAQPFRAGLRGADLLAGMLVFLVAFGISLSLLGAYTGGDQLNYRAFYDEVRGVRADAVPIVQAMTTGSAEPLYGYLMWVTSSAGLDKDVVISVMNGILALVLFLFLRRYRAGVLPTALIFTNFYLITLFTSLERLKLAYILLTLAMLVSGWKRALILFISMTAHFQSFLLIAAGAGLRVGSADFLRRYVTPLQLLLILMGIPVAIIGFLLFVLRFLPAIQGKMAAYQGGGVAELASMGLLIIVGVVVLRRKQAFLVGLIPIAMAAAVFGASRINVMAVTFLLYLAVTERRASHPLMLALLVYFSLKTIPFVENIYAWGDGYYIP
;
A
#
# COMPACT_ATOMS: atom_id res chain seq x y z
N MET A 1 36.37 -24.45 1.16
CA MET A 1 35.40 -24.16 2.24
C MET A 1 35.61 -22.74 2.76
N THR A 2 34.96 -21.74 2.18
CA THR A 2 34.95 -20.37 2.71
C THR A 2 33.56 -19.75 2.49
N SER A 3 32.63 -20.15 3.37
CA SER A 3 31.29 -19.58 3.49
C SER A 3 31.34 -18.18 4.12
N ARG A 4 31.82 -17.17 3.37
CA ARG A 4 31.89 -15.77 3.86
C ARG A 4 31.63 -14.68 2.81
N ALA A 5 30.95 -15.00 1.71
CA ALA A 5 30.73 -14.05 0.61
C ALA A 5 29.26 -13.79 0.22
N ILE A 6 28.29 -14.05 1.12
CA ILE A 6 26.85 -13.89 0.81
C ILE A 6 26.26 -12.55 1.32
N ASP A 7 26.99 -11.75 2.09
CA ASP A 7 26.39 -10.60 2.81
C ASP A 7 26.65 -9.20 2.20
N ALA A 8 27.05 -9.12 0.93
CA ALA A 8 27.13 -7.86 0.20
C ALA A 8 25.80 -7.55 -0.50
N SER A 9 24.72 -7.43 0.28
CA SER A 9 23.44 -6.91 -0.21
C SER A 9 23.59 -5.44 -0.61
N PRO A 10 23.30 -5.04 -1.87
CA PRO A 10 23.30 -3.64 -2.29
C PRO A 10 21.99 -2.91 -1.92
N VAL A 11 21.06 -3.57 -1.23
CA VAL A 11 20.03 -2.87 -0.46
C VAL A 11 20.77 -2.24 0.71
N ALA A 12 20.80 -0.90 0.78
CA ALA A 12 21.41 -0.14 1.87
C ALA A 12 21.23 -0.92 3.16
N GLN A 13 22.33 -1.49 3.69
CA GLN A 13 22.22 -2.34 4.88
C GLN A 13 21.42 -1.53 5.90
N PRO A 14 20.32 -2.08 6.45
CA PRO A 14 19.44 -1.32 7.32
C PRO A 14 20.33 -0.75 8.41
N PHE A 15 20.58 0.57 8.36
CA PHE A 15 21.63 1.23 9.12
C PHE A 15 21.47 0.83 10.60
N ARG A 16 22.39 0.09 11.21
CA ARG A 16 22.22 -0.57 12.52
C ARG A 16 21.94 0.34 13.74
N ALA A 17 21.60 1.62 13.56
CA ALA A 17 20.97 2.36 14.66
C ALA A 17 19.60 1.74 14.93
N GLY A 18 19.52 0.97 16.01
CA GLY A 18 18.26 0.50 16.58
C GLY A 18 17.38 1.69 16.95
N LEU A 19 16.06 1.47 16.93
CA LEU A 19 15.09 2.41 17.48
C LEU A 19 15.43 2.67 18.95
N ARG A 20 15.41 3.93 19.36
CA ARG A 20 15.64 4.29 20.76
C ARG A 20 14.35 4.10 21.55
N GLY A 21 14.44 3.89 22.87
CA GLY A 21 13.25 3.84 23.74
C GLY A 21 12.36 5.08 23.59
N ALA A 22 12.96 6.26 23.40
CA ALA A 22 12.23 7.50 23.10
C ALA A 22 11.43 7.44 21.79
N ASP A 23 11.91 6.75 20.75
CA ASP A 23 11.16 6.58 19.50
C ASP A 23 9.92 5.69 19.73
N LEU A 24 10.00 4.71 20.63
CA LEU A 24 8.85 3.87 20.99
C LEU A 24 7.80 4.67 21.77
N LEU A 25 8.22 5.48 22.75
CA LEU A 25 7.31 6.36 23.51
C LEU A 25 6.61 7.38 22.59
N ALA A 26 7.36 8.04 21.71
CA ALA A 26 6.79 8.93 20.71
C ALA A 26 5.85 8.18 19.75
N GLY A 27 6.20 6.96 19.36
CA GLY A 27 5.34 6.09 18.56
C GLY A 27 4.02 5.76 19.27
N MET A 28 4.04 5.49 20.58
CA MET A 28 2.83 5.25 21.37
C MET A 28 1.95 6.50 21.47
N LEU A 29 2.55 7.70 21.56
CA LEU A 29 1.79 8.94 21.47
C LEU A 29 1.11 9.08 20.09
N VAL A 30 1.84 8.79 19.01
CA VAL A 30 1.30 8.79 17.64
C VAL A 30 0.16 7.79 17.50
N PHE A 31 0.28 6.59 18.10
CA PHE A 31 -0.79 5.61 18.18
C PHE A 31 -2.05 6.19 18.80
N LEU A 32 -1.94 6.82 19.97
CA LEU A 32 -3.09 7.36 20.71
C LEU A 32 -3.77 8.51 19.95
N VAL A 33 -2.97 9.39 19.34
CA VAL A 33 -3.50 10.49 18.52
C VAL A 33 -4.21 9.94 17.28
N ALA A 34 -3.60 9.00 16.56
CA ALA A 34 -4.21 8.40 15.37
C ALA A 34 -5.47 7.59 15.72
N PHE A 35 -5.48 6.90 16.87
CA PHE A 35 -6.65 6.21 17.40
C PHE A 35 -7.80 7.19 17.65
N GLY A 36 -7.55 8.31 18.36
CA GLY A 36 -8.57 9.32 18.65
C GLY A 36 -9.13 9.99 17.39
N ILE A 37 -8.25 10.38 16.45
CA ILE A 37 -8.66 10.94 15.16
C ILE A 37 -9.49 9.92 14.37
N SER A 38 -9.03 8.67 14.32
CA SER A 38 -9.73 7.60 13.62
C SER A 38 -11.12 7.35 14.19
N LEU A 39 -11.27 7.33 15.51
CA LEU A 39 -12.56 7.08 16.15
C LEU A 39 -13.56 8.20 15.79
N SER A 40 -13.10 9.46 15.81
CA SER A 40 -13.90 10.61 15.38
C SER A 40 -14.31 10.51 13.91
N LEU A 41 -13.37 10.18 13.02
CA LEU A 41 -13.65 10.07 11.58
C LEU A 41 -14.59 8.91 11.26
N LEU A 42 -14.38 7.73 11.85
CA LEU A 42 -15.22 6.55 11.58
C LEU A 42 -16.63 6.70 12.13
N GLY A 43 -16.79 7.37 13.28
CA GLY A 43 -18.11 7.68 13.83
C GLY A 43 -18.92 8.62 12.91
N ALA A 44 -18.25 9.53 12.20
CA ALA A 44 -18.89 10.41 11.21
C ALA A 44 -19.06 9.75 9.82
N TYR A 45 -18.18 8.84 9.43
CA TYR A 45 -18.19 8.22 8.11
C TYR A 45 -19.18 7.06 8.04
N THR A 46 -20.45 7.39 7.79
CA THR A 46 -21.55 6.41 7.71
C THR A 46 -21.90 5.95 6.29
N GLY A 47 -21.42 6.63 5.25
CA GLY A 47 -21.73 6.40 3.84
C GLY A 47 -20.64 5.69 3.04
N GLY A 48 -20.78 5.68 1.71
CA GLY A 48 -19.80 5.12 0.78
C GLY A 48 -19.41 3.66 1.08
N ASP A 49 -18.10 3.37 1.02
CA ASP A 49 -17.57 2.04 1.30
C ASP A 49 -17.84 1.56 2.75
N GLN A 50 -18.03 2.48 3.71
CA GLN A 50 -18.25 2.13 5.12
C GLN A 50 -19.58 1.43 5.36
N LEU A 51 -20.61 1.68 4.54
CA LEU A 51 -21.89 0.95 4.59
C LEU A 51 -21.67 -0.56 4.43
N ASN A 52 -20.93 -0.94 3.39
CA ASN A 52 -20.64 -2.35 3.09
C ASN A 52 -19.79 -3.00 4.18
N TYR A 53 -18.84 -2.25 4.76
CA TYR A 53 -18.01 -2.78 5.84
C TYR A 53 -18.76 -2.93 7.16
N ARG A 54 -19.68 -2.02 7.48
CA ARG A 54 -20.57 -2.15 8.66
C ARG A 54 -21.52 -3.34 8.47
N ALA A 55 -22.19 -3.44 7.33
CA ALA A 55 -23.05 -4.57 7.00
C ALA A 55 -22.30 -5.90 7.11
N PHE A 56 -21.10 -6.01 6.53
CA PHE A 56 -20.27 -7.21 6.67
C PHE A 56 -19.95 -7.54 8.15
N TYR A 57 -19.57 -6.54 8.94
CA TYR A 57 -19.21 -6.74 10.34
C TYR A 57 -20.38 -7.25 11.19
N ASP A 58 -21.58 -6.75 10.92
CA ASP A 58 -22.80 -7.15 11.62
C ASP A 58 -23.28 -8.53 11.17
N GLU A 59 -23.27 -8.80 9.86
CA GLU A 59 -23.73 -10.06 9.27
C GLU A 59 -22.82 -11.24 9.60
N VAL A 60 -21.50 -11.01 9.76
CA VAL A 60 -20.55 -12.09 10.06
C VAL A 60 -20.66 -12.57 11.51
N ARG A 61 -21.40 -11.86 12.37
CA ARG A 61 -21.56 -12.23 13.78
C ARG A 61 -22.28 -13.57 13.93
N GLY A 62 -21.62 -14.54 14.57
CA GLY A 62 -22.20 -15.87 14.80
C GLY A 62 -22.27 -16.77 13.55
N VAL A 63 -21.75 -16.30 12.41
CA VAL A 63 -21.58 -17.13 11.21
C VAL A 63 -20.50 -18.18 11.46
N ARG A 64 -20.67 -19.37 10.88
CA ARG A 64 -19.63 -20.41 10.97
C ARG A 64 -18.38 -19.99 10.20
N ALA A 65 -17.20 -20.36 10.70
CA ALA A 65 -15.92 -19.94 10.13
C ALA A 65 -15.78 -20.25 8.63
N ASP A 66 -16.30 -21.38 8.15
CA ASP A 66 -16.28 -21.80 6.74
C ASP A 66 -17.12 -20.90 5.81
N ALA A 67 -18.15 -20.24 6.35
CA ALA A 67 -19.01 -19.32 5.60
C ALA A 67 -18.51 -17.87 5.58
N VAL A 68 -17.53 -17.50 6.42
CA VAL A 68 -16.99 -16.13 6.51
C VAL A 68 -16.53 -15.58 5.15
N PRO A 69 -15.73 -16.30 4.33
CA PRO A 69 -15.28 -15.79 3.04
C PRO A 69 -16.45 -15.54 2.06
N ILE A 70 -17.52 -16.32 2.16
CA ILE A 70 -18.70 -16.20 1.30
C ILE A 70 -19.46 -14.92 1.64
N VAL A 71 -19.74 -14.70 2.93
CA VAL A 71 -20.43 -13.49 3.42
C VAL A 71 -19.61 -12.24 3.07
N GLN A 72 -18.30 -12.28 3.24
CA GLN A 72 -17.40 -11.18 2.88
C GLN A 72 -17.45 -10.86 1.38
N ALA A 73 -17.42 -11.88 0.52
CA ALA A 73 -17.48 -11.69 -0.92
C ALA A 73 -18.82 -11.08 -1.37
N MET A 74 -19.93 -11.49 -0.75
CA MET A 74 -21.27 -10.98 -1.07
C MET A 74 -21.47 -9.52 -0.66
N THR A 75 -20.90 -9.11 0.47
CA THR A 75 -21.08 -7.76 1.04
C THR A 75 -20.04 -6.76 0.52
N THR A 76 -18.77 -7.17 0.39
CA THR A 76 -17.67 -6.26 0.07
C THR A 76 -17.09 -6.45 -1.35
N GLY A 77 -17.57 -7.47 -2.08
CA GLY A 77 -17.16 -7.77 -3.45
C GLY A 77 -15.83 -8.53 -3.60
N SER A 78 -15.16 -8.87 -2.49
CA SER A 78 -14.01 -9.79 -2.49
C SER A 78 -13.84 -10.45 -1.12
N ALA A 79 -13.09 -11.56 -1.10
CA ALA A 79 -12.80 -12.30 0.12
C ALA A 79 -11.29 -12.26 0.42
N GLU A 80 -10.92 -11.45 1.41
CA GLU A 80 -9.57 -11.41 1.97
C GLU A 80 -9.52 -12.22 3.27
N PRO A 81 -8.83 -13.37 3.30
CA PRO A 81 -8.88 -14.30 4.43
C PRO A 81 -8.59 -13.65 5.78
N LEU A 82 -7.46 -12.93 5.93
CA LEU A 82 -7.08 -12.38 7.23
C LEU A 82 -8.02 -11.28 7.71
N TYR A 83 -8.48 -10.41 6.80
CA TYR A 83 -9.43 -9.37 7.16
C TYR A 83 -10.78 -9.97 7.57
N GLY A 84 -11.30 -10.90 6.78
CA GLY A 84 -12.60 -11.55 7.05
C GLY A 84 -12.61 -12.24 8.41
N TYR A 85 -11.59 -13.06 8.71
CA TYR A 85 -11.51 -13.75 9.99
C TYR A 85 -11.26 -12.80 11.16
N LEU A 86 -10.51 -11.70 10.99
CA LEU A 86 -10.33 -10.70 12.03
C LEU A 86 -11.66 -10.02 12.39
N MET A 87 -12.44 -9.63 11.38
CA MET A 87 -13.77 -9.05 11.59
C MET A 87 -14.72 -10.06 12.23
N TRP A 88 -14.70 -11.31 11.78
CA TRP A 88 -15.48 -12.39 12.38
C TRP A 88 -15.19 -12.60 13.87
N VAL A 89 -13.90 -12.72 14.25
CA VAL A 89 -13.50 -12.92 15.65
C VAL A 89 -13.94 -11.74 16.51
N THR A 90 -13.69 -10.51 16.04
CA THR A 90 -13.97 -9.31 16.84
C THR A 90 -15.48 -9.03 16.95
N SER A 91 -16.23 -9.25 15.87
CA SER A 91 -17.70 -9.12 15.85
C SER A 91 -18.35 -10.19 16.73
N SER A 92 -17.87 -11.44 16.65
CA SER A 92 -18.35 -12.53 17.51
C SER A 92 -18.03 -12.30 18.99
N ALA A 93 -16.93 -11.61 19.29
CA ALA A 93 -16.59 -11.15 20.64
C ALA A 93 -17.43 -9.95 21.12
N GLY A 94 -18.28 -9.37 20.26
CA GLY A 94 -19.13 -8.22 20.59
C GLY A 94 -18.38 -6.90 20.71
N LEU A 95 -17.20 -6.78 20.09
CA LEU A 95 -16.46 -5.52 20.05
C LEU A 95 -17.11 -4.55 19.06
N ASP A 96 -17.04 -3.26 19.36
CA ASP A 96 -17.48 -2.21 18.44
C ASP A 96 -16.53 -2.12 17.23
N LYS A 97 -17.11 -2.08 16.02
CA LYS A 97 -16.34 -2.03 14.76
C LYS A 97 -15.43 -0.81 14.72
N ASP A 98 -15.96 0.38 15.03
CA ASP A 98 -15.21 1.64 14.90
C ASP A 98 -14.03 1.67 15.87
N VAL A 99 -14.18 1.06 17.05
CA VAL A 99 -13.07 0.83 18.00
C VAL A 99 -12.01 -0.11 17.43
N VAL A 100 -12.41 -1.28 16.90
CA VAL A 100 -11.48 -2.27 16.33
C VAL A 100 -10.67 -1.66 15.19
N ILE A 101 -11.34 -0.97 14.27
CA ILE A 101 -10.72 -0.34 13.11
C ILE A 101 -9.85 0.85 13.51
N SER A 102 -10.22 1.59 14.56
CA SER A 102 -9.39 2.66 15.12
C SER A 102 -8.13 2.13 15.78
N VAL A 103 -8.19 0.99 16.47
CA VAL A 103 -6.98 0.32 16.98
C VAL A 103 -6.05 -0.06 15.83
N MET A 104 -6.58 -0.63 14.74
CA MET A 104 -5.78 -0.97 13.56
C MET A 104 -5.12 0.28 12.93
N ASN A 105 -5.84 1.42 12.88
CA ASN A 105 -5.28 2.69 12.42
C ASN A 105 -4.18 3.22 13.32
N GLY A 106 -4.35 3.11 14.64
CA GLY A 106 -3.30 3.40 15.61
C GLY A 106 -2.06 2.54 15.37
N ILE A 107 -2.21 1.22 15.18
CA ILE A 107 -1.11 0.30 14.89
C ILE A 107 -0.40 0.70 13.59
N LEU A 108 -1.16 0.99 12.53
CA LEU A 108 -0.61 1.46 11.26
C LEU A 108 0.21 2.74 11.45
N ALA A 109 -0.33 3.73 12.17
CA ALA A 109 0.34 5.00 12.47
C ALA A 109 1.64 4.78 13.27
N LEU A 110 1.60 3.92 14.29
CA LEU A 110 2.77 3.54 15.08
C LEU A 110 3.87 2.91 14.22
N VAL A 111 3.53 1.87 13.46
CA VAL A 111 4.52 1.15 12.64
C VAL A 111 5.09 2.05 11.54
N LEU A 112 4.24 2.91 10.94
CA LEU A 112 4.67 3.92 9.98
C LEU A 112 5.61 4.95 10.61
N PHE A 113 5.30 5.45 11.82
CA PHE A 113 6.18 6.36 12.55
C PHE A 113 7.54 5.72 12.79
N LEU A 114 7.57 4.49 13.31
CA LEU A 114 8.82 3.77 13.56
C LEU A 114 9.62 3.55 12.27
N PHE A 115 8.95 3.28 11.14
CA PHE A 115 9.58 3.23 9.82
C PHE A 115 10.21 4.58 9.43
N LEU A 116 9.48 5.68 9.57
CA LEU A 116 10.01 7.02 9.28
C LEU A 116 11.21 7.37 10.16
N ARG A 117 11.17 7.03 11.45
CA ARG A 117 12.30 7.18 12.39
C ARG A 117 13.50 6.33 12.01
N ARG A 118 13.26 5.06 11.66
CA ARG A 118 14.29 4.10 11.22
C ARG A 118 15.12 4.63 10.05
N TYR A 119 14.48 5.35 9.13
CA TYR A 119 15.11 5.95 7.95
C TYR A 119 15.44 7.43 8.11
N ARG A 120 15.22 8.00 9.31
CA ARG A 120 15.51 9.41 9.65
C ARG A 120 14.81 10.41 8.73
N ALA A 121 13.53 10.18 8.44
CA ALA A 121 12.71 11.17 7.75
C ALA A 121 12.68 12.48 8.57
N GLY A 122 12.68 13.61 7.87
CA GLY A 122 12.57 14.92 8.51
C GLY A 122 11.21 15.13 9.17
N VAL A 123 11.13 16.07 10.12
CA VAL A 123 9.88 16.39 10.84
C VAL A 123 8.79 16.83 9.86
N LEU A 124 9.11 17.74 8.94
CA LEU A 124 8.14 18.24 7.97
C LEU A 124 7.59 17.13 7.04
N PRO A 125 8.41 16.32 6.34
CA PRO A 125 7.89 15.18 5.58
C PRO A 125 7.07 14.20 6.44
N THR A 126 7.48 13.98 7.69
CA THR A 126 6.75 13.10 8.61
C THR A 126 5.36 13.65 8.89
N ALA A 127 5.24 14.93 9.25
CA ALA A 127 3.94 15.58 9.47
C ALA A 127 3.05 15.50 8.22
N LEU A 128 3.60 15.83 7.04
CA LEU A 128 2.85 15.79 5.79
C LEU A 128 2.43 14.38 5.35
N ILE A 129 3.20 13.34 5.72
CA ILE A 129 2.78 11.94 5.51
C ILE A 129 1.60 11.59 6.40
N PHE A 130 1.58 12.07 7.65
CA PHE A 130 0.46 11.84 8.57
C PHE A 130 -0.81 12.60 8.20
N THR A 131 -0.70 13.72 7.49
CA THR A 131 -1.85 14.48 6.95
C THR A 131 -2.19 14.12 5.51
N ASN A 132 -1.49 13.14 4.91
CA ASN A 132 -1.63 12.80 3.50
C ASN A 132 -3.00 12.18 3.19
N PHE A 133 -3.64 12.65 2.11
CA PHE A 133 -4.93 12.14 1.64
C PHE A 133 -5.00 10.62 1.63
N TYR A 134 -3.99 9.94 1.07
CA TYR A 134 -4.02 8.47 0.98
C TYR A 134 -3.91 7.77 2.32
N LEU A 135 -3.22 8.35 3.31
CA LEU A 135 -3.18 7.77 4.66
C LEU A 135 -4.53 7.92 5.35
N ILE A 136 -5.19 9.07 5.20
CA ILE A 136 -6.51 9.30 5.78
C ILE A 136 -7.57 8.43 5.09
N THR A 137 -7.51 8.28 3.77
CA THR A 137 -8.34 7.30 3.05
C THR A 137 -8.05 5.87 3.50
N LEU A 138 -6.80 5.54 3.83
CA LEU A 138 -6.44 4.24 4.41
C LEU A 138 -7.02 4.04 5.81
N PHE A 139 -7.18 5.11 6.58
CA PHE A 139 -7.85 5.05 7.87
C PHE A 139 -9.34 4.78 7.74
N THR A 140 -9.98 5.31 6.70
CA THR A 140 -11.42 5.23 6.48
C THR A 140 -11.81 4.25 5.36
N SER A 141 -11.90 4.71 4.11
CA SER A 141 -12.53 3.97 3.00
C SER A 141 -11.76 2.72 2.53
N LEU A 142 -10.44 2.64 2.75
CA LEU A 142 -9.61 1.50 2.32
C LEU A 142 -9.33 0.50 3.46
N GLU A 143 -10.38 0.17 4.23
CA GLU A 143 -10.30 -0.66 5.44
C GLU A 143 -9.62 -2.02 5.20
N ARG A 144 -9.96 -2.71 4.11
CA ARG A 144 -9.43 -4.05 3.77
C ARG A 144 -7.93 -4.06 3.48
N LEU A 145 -7.41 -2.98 2.90
CA LEU A 145 -6.01 -2.88 2.49
C LEU A 145 -5.07 -2.59 3.67
N LYS A 146 -5.62 -2.04 4.75
CA LYS A 146 -4.91 -1.58 5.94
C LYS A 146 -4.04 -2.66 6.59
N LEU A 147 -4.58 -3.87 6.73
CA LEU A 147 -3.85 -4.97 7.37
C LEU A 147 -2.58 -5.34 6.57
N ALA A 148 -2.68 -5.34 5.24
CA ALA A 148 -1.52 -5.55 4.38
C ALA A 148 -0.51 -4.41 4.52
N TYR A 149 -0.94 -3.15 4.61
CA TYR A 149 -0.03 -2.02 4.83
C TYR A 149 0.69 -2.08 6.19
N ILE A 150 0.02 -2.50 7.26
CA ILE A 150 0.64 -2.74 8.57
C ILE A 150 1.76 -3.78 8.42
N LEU A 151 1.46 -4.91 7.79
CA LEU A 151 2.42 -6.01 7.60
C LEU A 151 3.58 -5.61 6.68
N LEU A 152 3.32 -4.94 5.54
CA LEU A 152 4.37 -4.44 4.65
C LEU A 152 5.31 -3.48 5.36
N THR A 153 4.77 -2.53 6.12
CA THR A 153 5.58 -1.55 6.86
C THR A 153 6.37 -2.21 7.98
N LEU A 154 5.77 -3.16 8.70
CA LEU A 154 6.44 -3.96 9.73
C LEU A 154 7.58 -4.81 9.15
N ALA A 155 7.37 -5.41 7.97
CA ALA A 155 8.39 -6.16 7.27
C ALA A 155 9.62 -5.31 6.91
N MET A 156 9.49 -3.99 6.78
CA MET A 156 10.61 -3.09 6.55
C MET A 156 11.42 -2.78 7.82
N LEU A 157 10.88 -3.06 9.00
CA LEU A 157 11.55 -2.92 10.29
C LEU A 157 12.30 -4.19 10.71
N VAL A 158 12.00 -5.33 10.08
CA VAL A 158 12.54 -6.66 10.41
C VAL A 158 13.48 -7.16 9.31
N SER A 159 14.41 -8.05 9.64
CA SER A 159 15.35 -8.67 8.70
C SER A 159 15.27 -10.21 8.70
N GLY A 160 15.85 -10.84 7.68
CA GLY A 160 15.97 -12.30 7.58
C GLY A 160 14.64 -13.02 7.26
N TRP A 161 14.50 -14.26 7.72
CA TRP A 161 13.35 -15.11 7.43
C TRP A 161 12.03 -14.54 7.97
N LYS A 162 12.07 -13.84 9.11
CA LYS A 162 10.90 -13.17 9.70
C LYS A 162 10.31 -12.13 8.75
N ARG A 163 11.16 -11.35 8.06
CA ARG A 163 10.71 -10.42 7.02
C ARG A 163 10.01 -11.15 5.88
N ALA A 164 10.58 -12.25 5.39
CA ALA A 164 9.97 -13.03 4.31
C ALA A 164 8.60 -13.59 4.73
N LEU A 165 8.49 -14.10 5.95
CA LEU A 165 7.22 -14.58 6.51
C LEU A 165 6.18 -13.46 6.59
N ILE A 166 6.53 -12.29 7.12
CA ILE A 166 5.59 -11.15 7.22
C ILE A 166 5.15 -10.68 5.82
N LEU A 167 6.05 -10.63 4.83
CA LEU A 167 5.70 -10.30 3.45
C LEU A 167 4.73 -11.32 2.85
N PHE A 168 4.95 -12.62 3.10
CA PHE A 168 4.04 -13.67 2.66
C PHE A 168 2.65 -13.53 3.32
N ILE A 169 2.59 -13.29 4.63
CA ILE A 169 1.33 -13.03 5.34
C ILE A 169 0.64 -11.76 4.82
N SER A 170 1.40 -10.74 4.41
CA SER A 170 0.80 -9.55 3.78
C SER A 170 0.06 -9.90 2.49
N MET A 171 0.59 -10.83 1.68
CA MET A 171 -0.05 -11.26 0.43
C MET A 171 -1.41 -11.92 0.69
N THR A 172 -1.53 -12.67 1.79
CA THR A 172 -2.79 -13.29 2.19
C THR A 172 -3.74 -12.30 2.86
N ALA A 173 -3.24 -11.19 3.41
CA ALA A 173 -4.05 -10.10 3.92
C ALA A 173 -4.73 -9.30 2.81
N HIS A 174 -4.02 -9.03 1.70
CA HIS A 174 -4.62 -8.37 0.55
C HIS A 174 -3.79 -8.62 -0.71
N PHE A 175 -4.43 -9.04 -1.80
CA PHE A 175 -3.76 -9.39 -3.05
C PHE A 175 -2.92 -8.24 -3.63
N GLN A 176 -3.40 -7.00 -3.54
CA GLN A 176 -2.65 -5.82 -4.05
C GLN A 176 -1.27 -5.63 -3.40
N SER A 177 -1.01 -6.18 -2.20
CA SER A 177 0.32 -6.12 -1.61
C SER A 177 1.37 -6.89 -2.42
N PHE A 178 0.96 -7.88 -3.21
CA PHE A 178 1.82 -8.55 -4.19
C PHE A 178 2.45 -7.56 -5.16
N LEU A 179 1.71 -6.53 -5.60
CA LEU A 179 2.22 -5.52 -6.53
C LEU A 179 3.34 -4.69 -5.89
N LEU A 180 3.19 -4.32 -4.61
CA LEU A 180 4.23 -3.59 -3.88
C LEU A 180 5.45 -4.48 -3.60
N ILE A 181 5.25 -5.78 -3.33
CA ILE A 181 6.35 -6.74 -3.16
C ILE A 181 7.08 -6.95 -4.48
N ALA A 182 6.37 -7.11 -5.60
CA ALA A 182 6.93 -7.22 -6.93
C ALA A 182 7.71 -5.94 -7.30
N ALA A 183 7.15 -4.76 -7.00
CA ALA A 183 7.84 -3.48 -7.17
C ALA A 183 9.14 -3.41 -6.36
N GLY A 184 9.10 -3.88 -5.10
CA GLY A 184 10.27 -3.99 -4.24
C GLY A 184 11.32 -4.99 -4.74
N ALA A 185 10.91 -6.10 -5.37
CA ALA A 185 11.81 -7.05 -6.02
C ALA A 185 12.50 -6.44 -7.24
N GLY A 186 11.79 -5.58 -8.00
CA GLY A 186 12.35 -4.78 -9.09
C GLY A 186 13.55 -3.93 -8.67
N LEU A 187 13.64 -3.53 -7.39
CA LEU A 187 14.80 -2.80 -6.86
C LEU A 187 16.09 -3.59 -6.82
N ARG A 188 16.01 -4.93 -6.79
CA ARG A 188 17.17 -5.82 -6.86
C ARG A 188 17.58 -6.04 -8.31
N VAL A 189 16.60 -6.28 -9.18
CA VAL A 189 16.83 -6.58 -10.60
C VAL A 189 17.33 -5.35 -11.36
N GLY A 190 16.82 -4.17 -11.04
CA GLY A 190 17.17 -2.90 -11.69
C GLY A 190 18.55 -2.33 -11.32
N SER A 191 19.39 -3.06 -10.57
CA SER A 191 20.81 -2.68 -10.43
C SER A 191 21.63 -3.31 -11.56
N ALA A 192 22.41 -2.50 -12.29
CA ALA A 192 23.29 -2.99 -13.36
C ALA A 192 24.23 -4.11 -12.90
N ASP A 193 24.63 -4.07 -11.61
CA ASP A 193 25.45 -5.10 -10.98
C ASP A 193 24.72 -6.45 -10.83
N PHE A 194 23.39 -6.46 -10.70
CA PHE A 194 22.62 -7.70 -10.58
C PHE A 194 22.63 -8.48 -11.89
N LEU A 195 22.33 -7.81 -13.01
CA LEU A 195 22.36 -8.42 -14.34
C LEU A 195 23.77 -8.93 -14.67
N ARG A 196 24.81 -8.14 -14.37
CA ARG A 196 26.20 -8.50 -14.67
C ARG A 196 26.74 -9.65 -13.81
N ARG A 197 26.25 -9.79 -12.57
CA ARG A 197 26.81 -10.73 -11.58
C ARG A 197 26.03 -12.03 -11.45
N TYR A 198 24.73 -12.03 -11.74
CA TYR A 198 23.84 -13.16 -11.45
C TYR A 198 23.10 -13.71 -12.66
N VAL A 199 23.16 -13.05 -13.81
CA VAL A 199 22.50 -13.53 -15.02
C VAL A 199 23.56 -14.07 -15.97
N THR A 200 23.64 -15.39 -16.08
CA THR A 200 24.48 -16.04 -17.09
C THR A 200 23.93 -15.75 -18.50
N PRO A 201 24.73 -15.83 -19.57
CA PRO A 201 24.23 -15.64 -20.94
C PRO A 201 23.02 -16.52 -21.28
N LEU A 202 22.98 -17.75 -20.73
CA LEU A 202 21.85 -18.65 -20.86
C LEU A 202 20.60 -18.15 -20.11
N GLN A 203 20.75 -17.66 -18.88
CA GLN A 203 19.64 -17.08 -18.13
C GLN A 203 19.14 -15.78 -18.78
N LEU A 204 20.02 -14.99 -19.38
CA LEU A 204 19.65 -13.81 -20.16
C LEU A 204 18.82 -14.21 -21.37
N LEU A 205 19.25 -15.25 -22.10
CA LEU A 205 18.49 -15.81 -23.22
C LEU A 205 17.12 -16.32 -22.76
N LEU A 206 17.04 -17.06 -21.64
CA LEU A 206 15.77 -17.54 -21.08
C LEU A 206 14.86 -16.39 -20.63
N ILE A 207 15.40 -15.31 -20.06
CA ILE A 207 14.65 -14.10 -19.73
C ILE A 207 14.13 -13.44 -21.02
N LEU A 208 14.99 -13.29 -22.03
CA LEU A 208 14.63 -12.72 -23.33
C LEU A 208 13.57 -13.56 -24.06
N MET A 209 13.62 -14.88 -23.95
CA MET A 209 12.59 -15.80 -24.47
C MET A 209 11.32 -15.82 -23.61
N GLY A 210 11.47 -15.60 -22.30
CA GLY A 210 10.35 -15.49 -21.35
C GLY A 210 9.55 -14.21 -21.52
N ILE A 211 10.15 -13.12 -22.00
CA ILE A 211 9.45 -11.85 -22.26
C ILE A 211 8.32 -12.04 -23.30
N PRO A 212 8.55 -12.62 -24.50
CA PRO A 212 7.47 -12.95 -25.44
C PRO A 212 6.39 -13.83 -24.83
N VAL A 213 6.75 -14.85 -24.05
CA VAL A 213 5.78 -15.75 -23.40
C VAL A 213 4.95 -15.00 -22.36
N ALA A 214 5.57 -14.12 -21.56
CA ALA A 214 4.90 -13.28 -20.59
C ALA A 214 3.97 -12.26 -21.27
N ILE A 215 4.41 -11.67 -22.39
CA ILE A 215 3.60 -10.77 -23.22
C ILE A 215 2.40 -11.52 -23.79
N ILE A 216 2.59 -12.72 -24.35
CA ILE A 216 1.51 -13.55 -24.88
C ILE A 216 0.56 -13.97 -23.76
N GLY A 217 1.06 -14.42 -22.62
CA GLY A 217 0.25 -14.77 -21.45
C GLY A 217 -0.55 -13.57 -20.92
N PHE A 218 0.07 -12.39 -20.88
CA PHE A 218 -0.61 -11.15 -20.53
C PHE A 218 -1.67 -10.75 -21.56
N LEU A 219 -1.39 -10.88 -22.86
CA LEU A 219 -2.38 -10.64 -23.92
C LEU A 219 -3.56 -11.61 -23.82
N LEU A 220 -3.31 -12.90 -23.62
CA LEU A 220 -4.36 -13.90 -23.41
C LEU A 220 -5.19 -13.61 -22.17
N PHE A 221 -4.54 -13.18 -21.08
CA PHE A 221 -5.23 -12.70 -19.88
C PHE A 221 -6.12 -11.49 -20.20
N VAL A 222 -5.58 -10.45 -20.85
CA VAL A 222 -6.35 -9.27 -21.26
C VAL A 222 -7.53 -9.65 -22.15
N LEU A 223 -7.34 -10.54 -23.12
CA LEU A 223 -8.40 -11.04 -23.99
C LEU A 223 -9.49 -11.80 -23.20
N ARG A 224 -9.09 -12.64 -22.22
CA ARG A 224 -10.02 -13.38 -21.36
C ARG A 224 -10.88 -12.45 -20.51
N PHE A 225 -10.28 -11.38 -19.97
CA PHE A 225 -10.97 -10.41 -19.13
C PHE A 225 -11.51 -9.20 -19.91
N LEU A 226 -11.38 -9.21 -21.24
CA LEU A 226 -11.76 -8.09 -22.09
C LEU A 226 -13.22 -7.65 -21.89
N PRO A 227 -14.23 -8.54 -21.73
CA PRO A 227 -15.59 -8.10 -21.47
C PRO A 227 -15.74 -7.33 -20.15
N ALA A 228 -15.04 -7.77 -19.09
CA ALA A 228 -15.05 -7.08 -17.80
C ALA A 228 -14.28 -5.75 -17.85
N ILE A 229 -13.18 -5.72 -18.61
CA ILE A 229 -12.39 -4.51 -18.87
C ILE A 229 -13.22 -3.52 -19.68
N GLN A 230 -13.90 -3.96 -20.75
CA GLN A 230 -14.77 -3.12 -21.58
C GLN A 230 -15.96 -2.58 -20.79
N GLY A 231 -16.59 -3.40 -19.94
CA GLY A 231 -17.66 -2.96 -19.04
C GLY A 231 -17.20 -1.87 -18.07
N LYS A 232 -15.97 -1.99 -17.53
CA LYS A 232 -15.38 -0.93 -16.71
C LYS A 232 -14.95 0.28 -17.54
N MET A 233 -14.30 0.09 -18.68
CA MET A 233 -13.84 1.18 -19.54
C MET A 233 -14.99 2.04 -20.05
N ALA A 234 -16.13 1.43 -20.40
CA ALA A 234 -17.35 2.14 -20.77
C ALA A 234 -17.87 3.02 -19.61
N ALA A 235 -17.77 2.53 -18.37
CA ALA A 235 -18.12 3.31 -17.17
C ALA A 235 -17.08 4.40 -16.81
N TYR A 236 -15.83 4.28 -17.28
CA TYR A 236 -14.71 5.19 -16.94
C TYR A 236 -14.31 6.18 -18.07
N GLN A 237 -15.08 6.29 -19.17
CA GLN A 237 -14.68 7.11 -20.33
C GLN A 237 -14.43 8.60 -20.04
N GLY A 238 -14.85 9.14 -18.89
CA GLY A 238 -14.53 10.51 -18.47
C GLY A 238 -13.23 10.69 -17.66
N GLY A 239 -12.64 9.62 -17.09
CA GLY A 239 -11.56 9.73 -16.10
C GLY A 239 -10.14 9.38 -16.58
N GLY A 240 -10.01 8.67 -17.71
CA GLY A 240 -8.75 8.02 -18.09
C GLY A 240 -7.57 8.98 -18.33
N VAL A 241 -7.80 10.16 -18.91
CA VAL A 241 -6.72 11.12 -19.22
C VAL A 241 -6.12 11.71 -17.94
N ALA A 242 -6.95 12.11 -16.98
CA ALA A 242 -6.49 12.65 -15.70
C ALA A 242 -5.71 11.61 -14.87
N GLU A 243 -6.13 10.36 -14.94
CA GLU A 243 -5.46 9.24 -14.30
C GLU A 243 -4.07 8.96 -14.91
N LEU A 244 -3.97 8.92 -16.24
CA LEU A 244 -2.70 8.78 -16.95
C LEU A 244 -1.76 9.96 -16.68
N ALA A 245 -2.30 11.18 -16.67
CA ALA A 245 -1.53 12.38 -16.32
C ALA A 245 -0.99 12.31 -14.89
N SER A 246 -1.78 11.82 -13.94
CA SER A 246 -1.36 11.63 -12.54
C SER A 246 -0.20 10.61 -12.43
N MET A 247 -0.30 9.48 -13.14
CA MET A 247 0.78 8.49 -13.18
C MET A 247 2.05 9.05 -13.87
N GLY A 248 1.88 9.78 -14.97
CA GLY A 248 2.99 10.46 -15.66
C GLY A 248 3.71 11.47 -14.77
N LEU A 249 2.95 12.28 -14.01
CA LEU A 249 3.51 13.21 -13.04
C LEU A 249 4.30 12.49 -11.94
N LEU A 250 3.78 11.37 -11.42
CA LEU A 250 4.49 10.55 -10.42
C LEU A 250 5.79 9.97 -10.97
N ILE A 251 5.80 9.52 -12.23
CA ILE A 251 7.01 9.04 -12.91
C ILE A 251 8.04 10.17 -13.00
N ILE A 252 7.63 11.36 -13.45
CA ILE A 252 8.52 12.52 -13.57
C ILE A 252 9.12 12.88 -12.21
N VAL A 253 8.29 13.02 -11.17
CA VAL A 253 8.75 13.32 -9.81
C VAL A 253 9.73 12.25 -9.32
N GLY A 254 9.40 10.96 -9.47
CA GLY A 254 10.27 9.88 -9.03
C GLY A 254 11.62 9.84 -9.75
N VAL A 255 11.64 10.06 -11.08
CA VAL A 255 12.88 10.11 -11.87
C VAL A 255 13.76 11.31 -11.52
N VAL A 256 13.18 12.44 -11.12
CA VAL A 256 13.93 13.63 -10.69
C VAL A 256 14.44 13.49 -9.26
N VAL A 257 13.60 13.02 -8.34
CA VAL A 257 13.88 12.99 -6.89
C VAL A 257 14.78 11.81 -6.48
N LEU A 258 14.54 10.63 -7.03
CA LEU A 258 15.19 9.40 -6.59
C LEU A 258 16.58 9.24 -7.20
N ARG A 259 17.50 8.67 -6.42
CA ARG A 259 18.83 8.28 -6.87
C ARG A 259 18.75 7.03 -7.75
N ARG A 260 17.92 6.04 -7.36
CA ARG A 260 17.79 4.76 -8.07
C ARG A 260 16.64 4.78 -9.08
N LYS A 261 16.76 5.65 -10.09
CA LYS A 261 15.72 5.89 -11.11
C LYS A 261 15.31 4.61 -11.85
N GLN A 262 16.28 3.78 -12.24
CA GLN A 262 16.04 2.51 -12.93
C GLN A 262 15.24 1.53 -12.05
N ALA A 263 15.62 1.42 -10.78
CA ALA A 263 14.95 0.58 -9.80
C ALA A 263 13.49 1.00 -9.59
N PHE A 264 13.24 2.32 -9.53
CA PHE A 264 11.90 2.89 -9.48
C PHE A 264 11.08 2.57 -10.74
N LEU A 265 11.63 2.82 -11.93
CA LEU A 265 10.94 2.55 -13.20
C LEU A 265 10.60 1.06 -13.37
N VAL A 266 11.54 0.16 -13.08
CA VAL A 266 11.29 -1.29 -13.12
C VAL A 266 10.23 -1.69 -12.10
N GLY A 267 10.28 -1.12 -10.88
CA GLY A 267 9.29 -1.40 -9.85
C GLY A 267 7.89 -0.86 -10.20
N LEU A 268 7.79 0.18 -11.02
CA LEU A 268 6.50 0.70 -11.50
C LEU A 268 5.86 -0.17 -12.59
N ILE A 269 6.61 -0.99 -13.32
CA ILE A 269 6.05 -1.86 -14.37
C ILE A 269 4.89 -2.73 -13.85
N PRO A 270 5.04 -3.55 -12.77
CA PRO A 270 3.93 -4.36 -12.27
C PRO A 270 2.75 -3.52 -11.79
N ILE A 271 3.00 -2.33 -11.22
CA ILE A 271 1.96 -1.40 -10.78
C ILE A 271 1.21 -0.83 -11.99
N ALA A 272 1.92 -0.41 -13.04
CA ALA A 272 1.33 0.15 -14.26
C ALA A 272 0.53 -0.90 -15.05
N MET A 273 1.06 -2.14 -15.14
CA MET A 273 0.33 -3.26 -15.74
C MET A 273 -0.97 -3.54 -14.99
N ALA A 274 -0.92 -3.52 -13.65
CA ALA A 274 -2.13 -3.66 -12.85
C ALA A 274 -3.09 -2.47 -13.08
N ALA A 275 -2.59 -1.23 -13.20
CA ALA A 275 -3.40 -0.04 -13.45
C ALA A 275 -4.26 -0.18 -14.71
N ALA A 276 -3.65 -0.72 -15.78
CA ALA A 276 -4.33 -0.97 -17.05
C ALA A 276 -5.46 -2.02 -16.94
N VAL A 277 -5.37 -2.96 -15.99
CA VAL A 277 -6.34 -4.05 -15.83
C VAL A 277 -7.44 -3.69 -14.83
N PHE A 278 -7.07 -3.13 -13.67
CA PHE A 278 -7.98 -2.96 -12.54
C PHE A 278 -8.56 -1.54 -12.40
N GLY A 279 -8.06 -0.58 -13.18
CA GLY A 279 -8.40 0.85 -13.10
C GLY A 279 -7.39 1.63 -12.25
N ALA A 280 -7.21 2.92 -12.52
CA ALA A 280 -6.08 3.66 -11.95
C ALA A 280 -6.34 4.22 -10.54
N SER A 281 -7.59 4.49 -10.15
CA SER A 281 -7.91 5.13 -8.87
C SER A 281 -7.29 4.43 -7.65
N ARG A 282 -7.42 3.10 -7.53
CA ARG A 282 -6.83 2.30 -6.44
C ARG A 282 -5.33 2.06 -6.62
N ILE A 283 -4.83 2.11 -7.85
CA ILE A 283 -3.45 1.76 -8.17
C ILE A 283 -2.51 2.96 -8.06
N ASN A 284 -3.03 4.18 -8.20
CA ASN A 284 -2.34 5.41 -7.87
C ASN A 284 -1.89 5.44 -6.41
N VAL A 285 -2.69 4.90 -5.49
CA VAL A 285 -2.32 4.72 -4.07
C VAL A 285 -1.03 3.90 -3.95
N MET A 286 -0.92 2.81 -4.71
CA MET A 286 0.25 1.93 -4.71
C MET A 286 1.47 2.62 -5.30
N ALA A 287 1.31 3.33 -6.42
CA ALA A 287 2.39 4.08 -7.05
C ALA A 287 2.95 5.18 -6.12
N VAL A 288 2.06 5.94 -5.48
CA VAL A 288 2.44 6.97 -4.49
C VAL A 288 3.10 6.34 -3.27
N THR A 289 2.56 5.24 -2.75
CA THR A 289 3.15 4.50 -1.63
C THR A 289 4.56 4.01 -1.97
N PHE A 290 4.75 3.45 -3.17
CA PHE A 290 6.04 2.97 -3.63
C PHE A 290 7.05 4.11 -3.80
N LEU A 291 6.64 5.23 -4.39
CA LEU A 291 7.45 6.45 -4.48
C LEU A 291 7.85 6.97 -3.09
N LEU A 292 6.90 7.06 -2.16
CA LEU A 292 7.14 7.50 -0.79
C LEU A 292 8.11 6.57 -0.07
N TYR A 293 7.93 5.25 -0.20
CA TYR A 293 8.83 4.25 0.35
C TYR A 293 10.27 4.46 -0.14
N LEU A 294 10.47 4.66 -1.45
CA LEU A 294 11.80 4.93 -2.01
C LEU A 294 12.35 6.28 -1.56
N ALA A 295 11.53 7.34 -1.55
CA ALA A 295 11.95 8.66 -1.12
C ALA A 295 12.38 8.66 0.36
N VAL A 296 11.68 7.93 1.23
CA VAL A 296 12.06 7.79 2.65
C VAL A 296 13.34 6.96 2.78
N THR A 297 13.41 5.79 2.15
CA THR A 297 14.57 4.88 2.27
C THR A 297 15.85 5.48 1.71
N GLU A 298 15.76 6.29 0.65
CA GLU A 298 16.87 7.04 0.06
C GLU A 298 17.14 8.39 0.74
N ARG A 299 16.40 8.74 1.80
CA ARG A 299 16.49 10.03 2.52
C ARG A 299 16.28 11.25 1.62
N ARG A 300 15.37 11.12 0.66
CA ARG A 300 14.91 12.16 -0.29
C ARG A 300 13.50 12.67 -0.01
N ALA A 301 12.85 12.22 1.06
CA ALA A 301 11.51 12.70 1.44
C ALA A 301 11.42 14.23 1.61
N SER A 302 12.52 14.90 1.99
CA SER A 302 12.60 16.36 2.13
C SER A 302 12.94 17.11 0.82
N HIS A 303 13.03 16.43 -0.32
CA HIS A 303 13.29 17.10 -1.60
C HIS A 303 12.14 18.06 -1.95
N PRO A 304 12.38 19.27 -2.49
CA PRO A 304 11.33 20.26 -2.75
C PRO A 304 10.13 19.72 -3.55
N LEU A 305 10.38 18.97 -4.64
CA LEU A 305 9.32 18.33 -5.42
C LEU A 305 8.52 17.27 -4.63
N MET A 306 9.18 16.54 -3.73
CA MET A 306 8.52 15.55 -2.87
C MET A 306 7.66 16.24 -1.80
N LEU A 307 8.16 17.35 -1.23
CA LEU A 307 7.41 18.19 -0.31
C LEU A 307 6.21 18.83 -1.00
N ALA A 308 6.36 19.35 -2.21
CA ALA A 308 5.25 19.91 -3.00
C ALA A 308 4.16 18.86 -3.23
N LEU A 309 4.54 17.63 -3.60
CA LEU A 309 3.61 16.52 -3.77
C LEU A 309 2.91 16.14 -2.44
N LEU A 310 3.65 16.11 -1.34
CA LEU A 310 3.12 15.83 -0.01
C LEU A 310 2.16 16.93 0.50
N VAL A 311 2.47 18.20 0.22
CA VAL A 311 1.60 19.34 0.51
C VAL A 311 0.32 19.24 -0.31
N TYR A 312 0.43 18.97 -1.61
CA TYR A 312 -0.74 18.77 -2.48
C TYR A 312 -1.68 17.69 -1.93
N PHE A 313 -1.15 16.52 -1.57
CA PHE A 313 -1.96 15.46 -0.98
C PHE A 313 -2.47 15.79 0.42
N SER A 314 -1.76 16.61 1.20
CA SER A 314 -2.27 17.05 2.51
C SER A 314 -3.42 18.05 2.38
N LEU A 315 -3.35 18.96 1.40
CA LEU A 315 -4.44 19.89 1.10
C LEU A 315 -5.68 19.14 0.56
N LYS A 316 -5.48 18.10 -0.26
CA LYS A 316 -6.57 17.25 -0.75
C LYS A 316 -7.33 16.53 0.37
N THR A 317 -6.71 16.33 1.54
CA THR A 317 -7.38 15.75 2.71
C THR A 317 -8.49 16.64 3.27
N ILE A 318 -8.36 17.96 3.19
CA ILE A 318 -9.31 18.92 3.79
C ILE A 318 -10.74 18.69 3.27
N PRO A 319 -11.02 18.81 1.96
CA PRO A 319 -12.38 18.60 1.45
C PRO A 319 -12.87 17.17 1.67
N PHE A 320 -11.97 16.18 1.68
CA PHE A 320 -12.35 14.79 1.99
C PHE A 320 -12.86 14.63 3.42
N VAL A 321 -12.18 15.24 4.40
CA VAL A 321 -12.60 15.20 5.81
C VAL A 321 -13.84 16.06 6.05
N GLU A 322 -13.93 17.23 5.44
CA GLU A 322 -15.13 18.08 5.49
C GLU A 322 -16.36 17.32 4.98
N ASN A 323 -16.22 16.61 3.86
CA ASN A 323 -17.28 15.78 3.29
C ASN A 323 -17.71 14.64 4.22
N ILE A 324 -16.76 14.00 4.93
CA ILE A 324 -17.09 12.97 5.93
C ILE A 324 -17.99 13.56 7.03
N TYR A 325 -17.64 14.73 7.57
CA TYR A 325 -18.42 15.33 8.66
C TYR A 325 -19.75 15.94 8.19
N ALA A 326 -19.79 16.49 6.97
CA ALA A 326 -21.00 17.13 6.44
C ALA A 326 -22.01 16.12 5.88
N TRP A 327 -21.54 15.07 5.20
CA TRP A 327 -22.38 14.17 4.41
C TRP A 327 -22.28 12.70 4.80
N GLY A 328 -21.36 12.36 5.70
CA GLY A 328 -21.05 10.98 6.03
C GLY A 328 -20.30 10.22 4.94
N ASP A 329 -19.90 10.87 3.84
CA ASP A 329 -19.12 10.25 2.76
C ASP A 329 -18.02 11.18 2.23
N GLY A 330 -16.76 10.76 2.37
CA GLY A 330 -15.60 11.53 1.92
C GLY A 330 -15.52 11.76 0.41
N TYR A 331 -16.24 10.98 -0.39
CA TYR A 331 -16.28 11.13 -1.86
C TYR A 331 -17.53 11.83 -2.38
N TYR A 332 -18.38 12.37 -1.50
CA TYR A 332 -19.57 13.09 -1.92
C TYR A 332 -19.22 14.29 -2.81
N ILE A 333 -19.85 14.35 -3.98
CA ILE A 333 -19.81 15.50 -4.88
C ILE A 333 -21.26 16.02 -4.94
N PRO A 334 -21.51 17.26 -4.47
CA PRO A 334 -22.85 17.83 -4.43
C PRO A 334 -23.48 18.02 -5.82
#